data_AF-A0A1D3TL34-F1
#
_entry.id   AF-A0A1D3TL34-F1
#
_cell.length_a   1.000
_cell.length_b   1.000
_cell.length_c   1.000
_cell.angle_alpha   90.00
_cell.angle_beta   90.00
_cell.angle_gamma   90.00
#
_symmetry.space_group_name_H-M   'P 1'
#
loop_
_entity.id
_entity.type
_entity.pdbx_description
1 polymer ?
#
loop_
_entity_poly.entity_id
_entity_poly.type
_entity_poly.pdbx_seq_one_letter_code
_entity_poly.pdbx_strand_id
1 'polypeptide(L)'
;MRKAFLSGTKKSAISRTTRLHNNAEKVYSELKKLDIMKKWSDNYHLRIVLNSYFSDHLQKAVFNIKEKIGQYPQFIIAGPIPQKTIKKRFTFLRSPHVDKDSREQFEIKQYGCKLDIFLNSSISLKNDEFTNFLSVKLPRFVGFEYYFEENYRGLKKEDIKNLKKKKYVSKYYTNLLNSKEKKKLVDLLLENSKYMNVRLPRNFYDLYKFPLHILRHYYKKTLEKKKWYHENEELMKKIESMSFD
;
A
#
# COMPACT_ATOMS: atom_id res chain seq x y z
N MET A 1 -7.55 -25.10 40.72
CA MET A 1 -7.07 -23.71 40.55
C MET A 1 -6.15 -23.63 39.33
N ARG A 2 -6.56 -22.89 38.28
CA ARG A 2 -5.66 -22.15 37.35
C ARG A 2 -6.54 -21.40 36.34
N LYS A 3 -6.62 -20.08 36.52
CA LYS A 3 -7.26 -19.12 35.62
C LYS A 3 -6.49 -19.08 34.31
N ALA A 4 -7.12 -19.40 33.17
CA ALA A 4 -6.54 -19.13 31.86
C ALA A 4 -6.99 -17.74 31.40
N PHE A 5 -6.10 -16.77 31.55
CA PHE A 5 -6.22 -15.44 30.95
C PHE A 5 -6.30 -15.58 29.42
N LEU A 6 -7.44 -15.22 28.83
CA LEU A 6 -7.59 -14.99 27.40
C LEU A 6 -7.60 -13.47 27.16
N SER A 7 -6.43 -12.87 27.05
CA SER A 7 -6.27 -11.55 26.44
C SER A 7 -6.41 -11.69 24.93
N GLY A 8 -7.65 -11.55 24.44
CA GLY A 8 -7.93 -11.50 23.01
C GLY A 8 -7.36 -10.22 22.38
N THR A 9 -6.27 -10.33 21.61
CA THR A 9 -5.80 -9.23 20.77
C THR A 9 -6.79 -9.02 19.61
N LYS A 10 -7.56 -7.94 19.66
CA LYS A 10 -8.44 -7.50 18.56
C LYS A 10 -7.58 -7.06 17.37
N LYS A 11 -7.67 -7.77 16.23
CA LYS A 11 -7.12 -7.28 14.95
C LYS A 11 -8.13 -6.30 14.33
N SER A 12 -7.72 -5.04 14.18
CA SER A 12 -8.50 -3.96 13.57
C SER A 12 -8.61 -4.14 12.05
N ALA A 13 -9.84 -4.20 11.54
CA ALA A 13 -10.11 -4.04 10.11
C ALA A 13 -9.99 -2.56 9.73
N ILE A 14 -9.08 -2.22 8.83
CA ILE A 14 -8.98 -0.86 8.29
C ILE A 14 -10.08 -0.71 7.24
N SER A 15 -11.27 -0.26 7.68
CA SER A 15 -12.26 0.30 6.78
C SER A 15 -11.80 1.70 6.38
N ARG A 16 -11.65 1.97 5.07
CA ARG A 16 -11.56 3.36 4.59
C ARG A 16 -12.90 4.03 4.93
N THR A 17 -12.90 4.80 6.01
CA THR A 17 -14.03 5.61 6.46
C THR A 17 -13.77 7.03 6.00
N THR A 18 -14.57 7.54 5.06
CA THR A 18 -14.63 8.98 4.80
C THR A 18 -15.43 9.60 5.94
N ARG A 19 -14.72 10.18 6.91
CA ARG A 19 -15.34 10.90 8.02
C ARG A 19 -15.53 12.36 7.62
N LEU A 20 -16.75 12.87 7.75
CA LEU A 20 -17.01 14.31 7.68
C LEU A 20 -16.59 14.93 9.01
N HIS A 21 -15.78 15.98 8.96
CA HIS A 21 -15.32 16.71 10.14
C HIS A 21 -16.07 18.04 10.23
N ASN A 22 -16.77 18.25 11.33
CA ASN A 22 -17.64 19.42 11.51
C ASN A 22 -16.89 20.66 12.03
N ASN A 23 -15.61 20.55 12.39
CA ASN A 23 -14.80 21.66 12.89
C ASN A 23 -13.32 21.47 12.47
N ALA A 24 -12.63 22.58 12.16
CA ALA A 24 -11.23 22.62 11.76
C ALA A 24 -10.31 22.02 12.85
N GLU A 25 -10.57 22.26 14.14
CA GLU A 25 -9.78 21.67 15.23
C GLU A 25 -9.80 20.13 15.22
N LYS A 26 -10.95 19.52 14.88
CA LYS A 26 -11.06 18.07 14.73
C LYS A 26 -10.26 17.58 13.52
N VAL A 27 -10.34 18.28 12.38
CA VAL A 27 -9.49 18.01 11.21
C VAL A 27 -8.01 18.06 11.59
N TYR A 28 -7.56 19.11 12.26
CA TYR A 28 -6.16 19.27 12.67
C TYR A 28 -5.73 18.19 13.66
N SER A 29 -6.58 17.80 14.62
CA SER A 29 -6.31 16.68 15.54
C SER A 29 -6.20 15.32 14.83
N GLU A 30 -6.90 15.13 13.72
CA GLU A 30 -6.95 13.88 12.96
C GLU A 30 -5.81 13.82 11.94
N LEU A 31 -5.44 14.96 11.33
CA LEU A 31 -4.19 15.15 10.58
C LEU A 31 -2.97 14.92 11.46
N LYS A 32 -2.99 15.39 12.72
CA LYS A 32 -1.96 15.11 13.74
C LYS A 32 -1.94 13.64 14.16
N LYS A 33 -3.00 12.86 13.96
CA LYS A 33 -3.02 11.39 14.15
C LYS A 33 -2.51 10.60 12.95
N LEU A 34 -2.58 11.17 11.73
CA LEU A 34 -1.94 10.65 10.52
C LEU A 34 -0.42 10.91 10.51
N ASP A 35 0.11 11.31 11.68
CA ASP A 35 1.45 11.79 11.91
C ASP A 35 2.51 10.94 11.20
N ILE A 36 3.42 11.64 10.55
CA ILE A 36 4.57 11.06 9.86
C ILE A 36 5.38 10.20 10.84
N MET A 37 5.48 10.65 12.10
CA MET A 37 6.14 9.95 13.19
C MET A 37 5.53 8.59 13.52
N LYS A 38 4.19 8.47 13.49
CA LYS A 38 3.51 7.20 13.76
C LYS A 38 3.81 6.19 12.67
N LYS A 39 3.77 6.62 11.40
CA LYS A 39 4.15 5.78 10.26
C LYS A 39 5.59 5.29 10.35
N TRP A 40 6.52 6.14 10.79
CA TRP A 40 7.92 5.75 10.97
C TRP A 40 8.12 4.71 12.08
N SER A 41 7.34 4.77 13.15
CA SER A 41 7.36 3.77 14.24
C SER A 41 6.77 2.42 13.84
N ASP A 42 5.88 2.40 12.85
CA ASP A 42 5.39 1.18 12.22
C ASP A 42 6.51 0.57 11.33
N ASN A 43 6.27 -0.54 10.61
CA ASN A 43 7.25 -1.18 9.72
C ASN A 43 7.58 -0.32 8.48
N TYR A 44 8.08 0.90 8.65
CA TYR A 44 8.51 1.81 7.59
C TYR A 44 9.92 2.33 7.86
N HIS A 45 10.61 2.76 6.81
CA HIS A 45 11.84 3.54 6.89
C HIS A 45 11.69 4.82 6.08
N LEU A 46 12.45 5.84 6.45
CA LEU A 46 12.55 7.07 5.68
C LEU A 46 13.61 6.87 4.59
N ARG A 47 13.22 7.02 3.33
CA ARG A 47 14.14 6.98 2.19
C ARG A 47 14.35 8.38 1.67
N ILE A 48 15.61 8.77 1.53
CA ILE A 48 16.04 10.03 0.93
C ILE A 48 16.72 9.72 -0.39
N VAL A 49 16.24 10.33 -1.47
CA VAL A 49 16.82 10.22 -2.81
C VAL A 49 17.50 11.53 -3.13
N LEU A 50 18.78 11.47 -3.51
CA LEU A 50 19.57 12.62 -3.91
C LEU A 50 19.94 12.49 -5.38
N ASN A 51 19.80 13.59 -6.13
CA ASN A 51 20.09 13.65 -7.56
C ASN A 51 20.95 14.88 -7.88
N SER A 52 21.95 14.73 -8.75
CA SER A 52 22.85 15.83 -9.15
C SER A 52 23.49 15.54 -10.51
N TYR A 53 23.83 16.59 -11.27
CA TYR A 53 24.68 16.48 -12.46
C TYR A 53 26.17 16.41 -12.10
N PHE A 54 26.55 16.85 -10.90
CA PHE A 54 27.93 16.85 -10.40
C PHE A 54 28.12 15.77 -9.33
N SER A 55 29.10 14.88 -9.53
CA SER A 55 29.44 13.82 -8.57
C SER A 55 29.88 14.37 -7.22
N ASP A 56 30.68 15.43 -7.22
CA ASP A 56 31.34 15.93 -6.02
C ASP A 56 30.34 16.59 -5.08
N HIS A 57 29.36 17.29 -5.65
CA HIS A 57 28.26 17.89 -4.90
C HIS A 57 27.37 16.81 -4.29
N LEU A 58 27.11 15.72 -5.01
CA LEU A 58 26.35 14.59 -4.50
C LEU A 58 27.07 13.94 -3.31
N GLN A 59 28.38 13.70 -3.43
CA GLN A 59 29.18 13.13 -2.34
C GLN A 59 29.21 14.04 -1.10
N LYS A 60 29.39 15.35 -1.29
CA LYS A 60 29.32 16.33 -0.19
C LYS A 60 27.95 16.35 0.48
N ALA A 61 26.86 16.26 -0.28
CA ALA A 61 25.51 16.19 0.26
C ALA A 61 25.30 14.94 1.12
N VAL A 62 25.72 13.77 0.63
CA VAL A 62 25.68 12.50 1.36
C VAL A 62 26.48 12.59 2.66
N PHE A 63 27.68 13.17 2.60
CA PHE A 63 28.53 13.36 3.77
C PHE A 63 27.86 14.23 4.83
N ASN A 64 27.36 15.42 4.44
CA ASN A 64 26.66 16.34 5.36
C ASN A 64 25.44 15.67 6.02
N ILE A 65 24.65 14.91 5.24
CA ILE A 65 23.50 14.18 5.77
C ILE A 65 23.95 13.11 6.77
N LYS A 66 24.99 12.33 6.43
CA LYS A 66 25.52 11.27 7.30
C LYS A 66 26.07 11.83 8.61
N GLU A 67 26.85 12.91 8.55
CA GLU A 67 27.36 13.59 9.75
C GLU A 67 26.24 14.09 10.64
N LYS A 68 25.22 14.73 10.04
CA LYS A 68 24.09 15.25 10.82
C LYS A 68 23.30 14.14 11.50
N ILE A 69 23.01 13.04 10.79
CA ILE A 69 22.28 11.92 11.37
C ILE A 69 23.13 11.20 12.42
N GLY A 70 24.45 11.12 12.25
CA GLY A 70 25.36 10.52 13.22
C GLY A 70 25.33 11.17 14.61
N GLN A 71 24.83 12.41 14.72
CA GLN A 71 24.61 13.09 16.00
C GLN A 71 23.42 12.52 16.79
N TYR A 72 22.55 11.73 16.15
CA TYR A 72 21.27 11.28 16.67
C TYR A 72 21.24 9.73 16.77
N PRO A 73 21.41 9.15 17.98
CA PRO A 73 21.50 7.69 18.17
C PRO A 73 20.21 6.92 17.86
N GLN A 74 19.07 7.62 17.79
CA GLN A 74 17.78 7.06 17.42
C GLN A 74 17.70 6.67 15.94
N PHE A 75 18.52 7.26 15.08
CA PHE A 75 18.48 6.99 13.64
C PHE A 75 19.62 6.04 13.25
N ILE A 76 19.25 5.00 12.52
CA ILE A 76 20.20 4.03 11.97
C ILE A 76 20.20 4.22 10.46
N ILE A 77 21.34 4.66 9.92
CA ILE A 77 21.52 4.88 8.48
C ILE A 77 22.00 3.58 7.84
N ALA A 78 21.27 3.09 6.84
CA ALA A 78 21.88 2.23 5.83
C ALA A 78 22.51 3.13 4.76
N GLY A 79 23.76 2.83 4.44
CA GLY A 79 24.66 3.71 3.70
C GLY A 79 24.14 4.17 2.32
N PRO A 80 24.89 5.05 1.64
CA PRO A 80 24.48 5.55 0.33
C PRO A 80 24.41 4.39 -0.67
N ILE A 81 23.20 4.07 -1.11
CA ILE A 81 22.92 3.09 -2.15
C ILE A 81 23.04 3.84 -3.49
N PRO A 82 24.11 3.64 -4.28
CA PRO A 82 24.27 4.34 -5.54
C PRO A 82 23.20 3.88 -6.53
N GLN A 83 22.57 4.83 -7.22
CA GLN A 83 21.69 4.52 -8.33
C GLN A 83 22.48 4.47 -9.62
N LYS A 84 21.96 3.72 -10.60
CA LYS A 84 22.53 3.71 -11.95
C LYS A 84 22.55 5.14 -12.50
N THR A 85 23.73 5.61 -12.90
CA THR A 85 23.89 6.91 -13.56
C THR A 85 23.09 6.94 -14.85
N ILE A 86 22.19 7.91 -14.97
CA ILE A 86 21.42 8.13 -16.19
C ILE A 86 22.31 8.90 -17.15
N LYS A 87 22.55 8.33 -18.34
CA LYS A 87 23.37 8.92 -19.40
C LYS A 87 22.46 9.28 -20.57
N LYS A 88 22.35 10.57 -20.90
CA LYS A 88 21.64 11.05 -22.10
C LYS A 88 22.69 11.48 -23.11
N ARG A 89 22.73 10.79 -24.26
CA ARG A 89 23.70 11.05 -25.33
C ARG A 89 23.02 11.78 -26.48
N PHE A 90 23.66 12.82 -26.97
CA PHE A 90 23.17 13.63 -28.07
C PHE A 90 24.28 13.75 -29.11
N THR A 91 23.93 13.53 -30.37
CA THR A 91 24.83 13.75 -31.50
C THR A 91 24.38 14.99 -32.23
N PHE A 92 25.24 16.00 -32.33
CA PHE A 92 24.97 17.21 -33.11
C PHE A 92 25.96 17.31 -34.27
N LEU A 93 25.57 18.01 -35.33
CA LEU A 93 26.51 18.44 -36.35
C LEU A 93 27.39 19.56 -35.78
N ARG A 94 28.69 19.54 -36.09
CA ARG A 94 29.58 20.65 -35.70
C ARG A 94 29.29 21.90 -36.53
N SER A 95 28.98 21.69 -37.82
CA SER A 95 28.62 22.75 -38.76
C SER A 95 27.10 22.96 -38.79
N PRO A 96 26.62 24.20 -38.96
CA PRO A 96 25.20 24.47 -39.16
C PRO A 96 24.63 23.88 -40.47
N HIS A 97 25.45 23.61 -41.50
CA HIS A 97 24.97 23.07 -42.78
C HIS A 97 26.06 22.26 -43.54
N VAL A 98 25.62 21.41 -44.49
CA VAL A 98 26.43 20.57 -45.42
C VAL A 98 27.24 19.42 -44.79
N ASP A 99 28.04 19.67 -43.77
CA ASP A 99 29.07 18.71 -43.30
C ASP A 99 28.52 17.64 -42.35
N LYS A 100 27.79 16.66 -42.90
CA LYS A 100 27.11 15.60 -42.11
C LYS A 100 28.05 14.61 -41.42
N ASP A 101 29.27 14.46 -41.92
CA ASP A 101 30.28 13.55 -41.37
C ASP A 101 31.02 14.16 -40.17
N SER A 102 30.97 15.50 -40.05
CA SER A 102 31.52 16.23 -38.92
C SER A 102 30.49 16.28 -37.77
N ARG A 103 30.54 15.25 -36.91
CA ARG A 103 29.63 15.13 -35.74
C ARG A 103 30.35 15.30 -34.41
N GLU A 104 29.63 15.83 -33.43
CA GLU A 104 30.03 15.91 -32.03
C GLU A 104 29.07 15.09 -31.16
N GLN A 105 29.63 14.49 -30.11
CA GLN A 105 28.89 13.65 -29.17
C GLN A 105 28.92 14.29 -27.79
N PHE A 106 27.75 14.69 -27.29
CA PHE A 106 27.57 15.25 -25.96
C PHE A 106 26.89 14.23 -25.06
N GLU A 107 27.30 14.17 -23.79
CA GLU A 107 26.67 13.32 -22.78
C GLU A 107 26.30 14.16 -21.56
N ILE A 108 25.02 14.13 -21.18
CA ILE A 108 24.55 14.62 -19.89
C ILE A 108 24.46 13.42 -18.95
N LYS A 109 25.23 13.47 -17.86
CA LYS A 109 25.23 12.45 -16.80
C LYS A 109 24.47 12.96 -15.59
N GLN A 110 23.49 12.19 -15.12
CA GLN A 110 22.81 12.44 -13.86
C GLN A 110 23.17 11.33 -12.88
N TYR A 111 23.80 11.73 -11.78
CA TYR A 111 24.19 10.88 -10.67
C TYR A 111 23.07 10.90 -9.63
N GLY A 112 22.78 9.74 -9.06
CA GLY A 112 21.79 9.61 -7.99
C GLY A 112 22.23 8.63 -6.94
N CYS A 113 21.78 8.84 -5.70
CA CYS A 113 21.93 7.88 -4.62
C CYS A 113 20.72 7.90 -3.70
N LYS A 114 20.51 6.79 -2.99
CA LYS A 114 19.48 6.67 -1.95
C LYS A 114 20.13 6.50 -0.58
N LEU A 115 19.50 7.01 0.45
CA LEU A 115 19.84 6.81 1.84
C LEU A 115 18.61 6.32 2.57
N ASP A 116 18.74 5.20 3.28
CA ASP A 116 17.64 4.62 4.04
C ASP A 116 17.90 4.84 5.53
N ILE A 117 16.92 5.43 6.22
CA ILE A 117 17.01 5.78 7.63
C ILE A 117 15.95 4.99 8.39
N PHE A 118 16.44 4.09 9.24
CA PHE A 118 15.66 3.25 10.13
C PHE A 118 15.59 3.86 11.51
N LEU A 119 14.49 3.58 12.21
CA LEU A 119 14.37 3.93 13.61
C LEU A 119 14.96 2.82 14.49
N ASN A 120 15.75 3.22 15.48
CA ASN A 120 16.14 2.33 16.57
C ASN A 120 14.96 2.15 17.52
N SER A 121 14.40 0.94 17.60
CA SER A 121 13.25 0.63 18.45
C SER A 121 13.49 0.85 19.94
N SER A 122 14.76 0.91 20.37
CA SER A 122 15.13 1.05 21.78
C SER A 122 15.07 2.49 22.29
N ILE A 123 15.03 3.49 21.39
CA ILE A 123 15.10 4.92 21.74
C ILE A 123 13.84 5.62 21.22
N SER A 124 13.19 6.39 22.09
CA SER A 124 11.98 7.15 21.74
C SER A 124 12.32 8.39 20.89
N LEU A 125 11.53 8.65 19.85
CA LEU A 125 11.63 9.84 19.02
C LEU A 125 11.02 11.06 19.71
N LYS A 126 11.76 12.17 19.76
CA LYS A 126 11.18 13.49 20.05
C LYS A 126 10.91 14.24 18.75
N ASN A 127 9.83 15.03 18.73
CA ASN A 127 9.39 15.74 17.52
C ASN A 127 10.44 16.75 17.01
N ASP A 128 11.16 17.40 17.92
CA ASP A 128 12.15 18.45 17.58
C ASP A 128 13.41 17.87 16.91
N GLU A 129 13.75 16.62 17.19
CA GLU A 129 14.93 15.96 16.65
C GLU A 129 14.79 15.68 15.16
N PHE A 130 13.58 15.32 14.72
CA PHE A 130 13.30 15.09 13.31
C PHE A 130 13.40 16.36 12.47
N THR A 131 12.86 17.47 12.97
CA THR A 131 12.95 18.77 12.29
C THR A 131 14.40 19.27 12.21
N ASN A 132 15.18 19.05 13.28
CA ASN A 132 16.59 19.41 13.32
C ASN A 132 17.46 18.57 12.39
N PHE A 133 17.05 17.32 12.13
CA PHE A 133 17.68 16.51 11.11
C PHE A 133 17.34 17.02 9.69
N LEU A 134 16.09 17.37 9.40
CA LEU A 134 15.72 17.87 8.07
C LEU A 134 16.39 19.21 7.69
N SER A 135 16.88 19.96 8.67
CA SER A 135 17.57 21.24 8.45
C SER A 135 19.03 21.13 7.95
N VAL A 136 19.43 20.00 7.35
CA VAL A 136 20.79 19.80 6.81
C VAL A 136 21.08 20.82 5.71
N LYS A 137 22.28 21.41 5.75
CA LYS A 137 22.78 22.27 4.67
C LYS A 137 23.21 21.40 3.49
N LEU A 138 22.47 21.51 2.38
CA LEU A 138 22.82 20.84 1.12
C LEU A 138 23.66 21.76 0.22
N PRO A 139 24.63 21.20 -0.53
CA PRO A 139 25.36 21.95 -1.54
C PRO A 139 24.45 22.32 -2.72
N ARG A 140 24.87 23.34 -3.47
CA ARG A 140 24.16 23.82 -4.67
C ARG A 140 24.02 22.71 -5.73
N PHE A 141 22.95 22.77 -6.53
CA PHE A 141 22.67 21.84 -7.63
C PHE A 141 22.45 20.37 -7.24
N VAL A 142 22.11 20.11 -5.98
CA VAL A 142 21.63 18.80 -5.52
C VAL A 142 20.14 18.89 -5.25
N GLY A 143 19.36 18.12 -6.00
CA GLY A 143 17.95 17.87 -5.72
C GLY A 143 17.82 16.77 -4.67
N PHE A 144 16.84 16.91 -3.78
CA PHE A 144 16.49 15.85 -2.83
C PHE A 144 15.00 15.60 -2.84
N GLU A 145 14.64 14.33 -2.68
CA GLU A 145 13.28 13.86 -2.47
C GLU A 145 13.29 12.94 -1.25
N TYR A 146 12.22 12.92 -0.48
CA TYR A 146 12.09 11.99 0.64
C TYR A 146 10.69 11.41 0.69
N TYR A 147 10.60 10.16 1.10
CA TYR A 147 9.34 9.48 1.29
C TYR A 147 9.50 8.31 2.27
N PHE A 148 8.39 7.89 2.87
CA PHE A 148 8.36 6.70 3.72
C PHE A 148 8.07 5.47 2.87
N GLU A 149 8.88 4.44 3.04
CA GLU A 149 8.73 3.15 2.37
C GLU A 149 8.51 2.05 3.40
N GLU A 150 7.58 1.14 3.11
CA GLU A 150 7.32 -0.02 3.97
C GLU A 150 8.54 -0.94 3.98
N ASN A 151 8.95 -1.36 5.18
CA ASN A 151 9.90 -2.45 5.38
C ASN A 151 9.22 -3.77 5.01
N TYR A 152 9.06 -4.04 3.71
CA TYR A 152 8.62 -5.33 3.20
C TYR A 152 9.72 -6.38 3.41
N ARG A 153 9.93 -6.81 4.66
CA ARG A 153 10.46 -8.16 4.87
C ARG A 153 9.31 -9.09 4.56
N GLY A 154 9.38 -9.82 3.46
CA GLY A 154 8.46 -10.92 3.22
C GLY A 154 8.41 -11.80 4.48
N LEU A 155 7.22 -12.10 4.97
CA LEU A 155 7.06 -13.05 6.06
C LEU A 155 7.74 -14.36 5.65
N LYS A 156 8.57 -14.94 6.52
CA LYS A 156 9.19 -16.22 6.20
C LYS A 156 8.09 -17.24 5.92
N LYS A 157 8.38 -18.24 5.08
CA LYS A 157 7.42 -19.33 4.81
C LYS A 157 6.92 -19.97 6.11
N GLU A 158 7.76 -20.02 7.14
CA GLU A 158 7.44 -20.45 8.50
C GLU A 158 6.39 -19.56 9.17
N ASP A 159 6.59 -18.24 9.18
CA ASP A 159 5.66 -17.26 9.76
C ASP A 159 4.30 -17.31 9.03
N ILE A 160 4.31 -17.44 7.70
CA ILE A 160 3.10 -17.62 6.88
C ILE A 160 2.40 -18.93 7.25
N LYS A 161 3.16 -20.01 7.47
CA LYS A 161 2.63 -21.34 7.87
C LYS A 161 2.03 -21.31 9.27
N ASN A 162 2.56 -20.48 10.17
CA ASN A 162 2.05 -20.28 11.53
C ASN A 162 0.80 -19.39 11.53
N LEU A 163 0.72 -18.38 10.66
CA LEU A 163 -0.47 -17.55 10.44
C LEU A 163 -1.63 -18.32 9.79
N LYS A 164 -1.31 -19.29 8.92
CA LYS A 164 -2.30 -20.20 8.33
C LYS A 164 -2.84 -21.14 9.42
N LYS A 165 -4.08 -20.93 9.86
CA LYS A 165 -4.79 -21.92 10.69
C LYS A 165 -4.87 -23.26 9.93
N LYS A 166 -4.09 -24.25 10.37
CA LYS A 166 -4.18 -25.62 9.86
C LYS A 166 -5.51 -26.25 10.30
N LYS A 167 -6.45 -26.39 9.38
CA LYS A 167 -7.59 -27.31 9.50
C LYS A 167 -7.34 -28.46 8.55
N TYR A 168 -6.85 -29.59 9.07
CA TYR A 168 -6.75 -30.83 8.30
C TYR A 168 -8.12 -31.49 8.31
N VAL A 169 -8.93 -31.12 7.33
CA VAL A 169 -10.22 -31.75 7.11
C VAL A 169 -10.31 -32.03 5.62
N SER A 170 -10.55 -33.29 5.26
CA SER A 170 -10.75 -33.68 3.88
C SER A 170 -11.79 -32.77 3.22
N LYS A 171 -11.53 -32.31 1.99
CA LYS A 171 -12.49 -31.53 1.19
C LYS A 171 -13.85 -32.23 1.17
N TYR A 172 -13.86 -33.56 1.07
CA TYR A 172 -15.06 -34.39 1.08
C TYR A 172 -15.82 -34.31 2.40
N TYR A 173 -15.12 -34.39 3.55
CA TYR A 173 -15.75 -34.26 4.86
C TYR A 173 -16.38 -32.87 5.04
N THR A 174 -15.70 -31.79 4.64
CA THR A 174 -16.28 -30.43 4.74
C THR A 174 -17.48 -30.23 3.83
N ASN A 175 -17.52 -30.89 2.67
CA ASN A 175 -18.66 -30.84 1.76
C ASN A 175 -19.84 -31.65 2.29
N LEU A 176 -19.60 -32.83 2.87
CA LEU A 176 -20.62 -33.68 3.46
C LEU A 176 -21.24 -33.00 4.70
N LEU A 177 -20.40 -32.50 5.61
CA LEU A 177 -20.82 -31.80 6.83
C LEU A 177 -21.70 -30.58 6.52
N ASN A 178 -21.29 -29.77 5.53
CA ASN A 178 -21.97 -28.53 5.18
C ASN A 178 -23.05 -28.72 4.10
N SER A 179 -23.38 -29.95 3.69
CA SER A 179 -24.25 -30.24 2.55
C SER A 179 -25.63 -29.56 2.66
N LYS A 180 -26.28 -29.67 3.83
CA LYS A 180 -27.58 -29.06 4.11
C LYS A 180 -27.53 -27.53 4.07
N GLU A 181 -26.52 -26.92 4.69
CA GLU A 181 -26.35 -25.45 4.68
C GLU A 181 -26.04 -24.91 3.28
N LYS A 182 -25.20 -25.62 2.52
CA LYS A 182 -24.90 -25.27 1.14
C LYS A 182 -26.16 -25.32 0.28
N LYS A 183 -26.94 -26.39 0.38
CA LYS A 183 -28.22 -26.51 -0.33
C LYS A 183 -29.11 -25.32 -0.04
N LYS A 184 -29.35 -25.02 1.24
CA LYS A 184 -30.14 -23.86 1.66
C LYS A 184 -29.64 -22.53 1.08
N LEU A 185 -28.33 -22.25 1.14
CA LEU A 185 -27.76 -21.01 0.60
C LEU A 185 -27.85 -20.94 -0.92
N VAL A 186 -27.68 -22.07 -1.59
CA VAL A 186 -27.75 -22.16 -3.04
C VAL A 186 -29.19 -21.96 -3.53
N ASP A 187 -30.18 -22.55 -2.84
CA ASP A 187 -31.61 -22.33 -3.11
C ASP A 187 -31.97 -20.85 -2.92
N LEU A 188 -31.53 -20.24 -1.81
CA LEU A 188 -31.72 -18.80 -1.54
C LEU A 188 -31.03 -17.90 -2.58
N LEU A 189 -29.88 -18.32 -3.12
CA LEU A 189 -29.18 -17.58 -4.17
C LEU A 189 -29.93 -17.64 -5.50
N LEU A 190 -30.50 -18.79 -5.85
CA LEU A 190 -31.34 -18.92 -7.04
C LEU A 190 -32.61 -18.07 -6.94
N GLU A 191 -33.27 -18.11 -5.80
CA GLU A 191 -34.47 -17.30 -5.53
C GLU A 191 -34.18 -15.80 -5.71
N ASN A 192 -32.97 -15.36 -5.36
CA ASN A 192 -32.54 -13.96 -5.48
C ASN A 192 -31.60 -13.70 -6.68
N SER A 193 -31.65 -14.54 -7.72
CA SER A 193 -30.75 -14.47 -8.89
C SER A 193 -30.77 -13.13 -9.61
N LYS A 194 -31.92 -12.43 -9.64
CA LYS A 194 -32.08 -11.06 -10.18
C LYS A 194 -31.09 -10.05 -9.58
N TYR A 195 -30.72 -10.23 -8.31
CA TYR A 195 -29.90 -9.27 -7.55
C TYR A 195 -28.43 -9.72 -7.41
N MET A 196 -27.96 -10.67 -8.21
CA MET A 196 -26.56 -11.09 -8.22
C MET A 196 -25.66 -10.11 -8.99
N ASN A 197 -24.39 -10.00 -8.58
CA ASN A 197 -23.36 -9.24 -9.29
C ASN A 197 -22.35 -10.15 -10.02
N VAL A 198 -22.52 -11.46 -9.91
CA VAL A 198 -21.65 -12.47 -10.53
C VAL A 198 -22.49 -13.24 -11.53
N ARG A 199 -21.96 -13.42 -12.76
CA ARG A 199 -22.59 -14.28 -13.77
C ARG A 199 -22.66 -15.70 -13.23
N LEU A 200 -23.86 -16.26 -13.14
CA LEU A 200 -24.03 -17.66 -12.74
C LEU A 200 -23.22 -18.56 -13.68
N PRO A 201 -22.60 -19.63 -13.15
CA PRO A 201 -22.08 -20.68 -14.02
C PRO A 201 -23.22 -21.21 -14.90
N ARG A 202 -22.89 -21.66 -16.12
CA ARG A 202 -23.90 -22.12 -17.09
C ARG A 202 -24.77 -23.25 -16.52
N ASN A 203 -24.22 -24.04 -15.59
CA ASN A 203 -24.93 -25.10 -14.90
C ASN A 203 -25.08 -24.78 -13.41
N PHE A 204 -26.30 -24.91 -12.88
CA PHE A 204 -26.62 -24.66 -11.48
C PHE A 204 -25.78 -25.49 -10.50
N TYR A 205 -25.48 -26.74 -10.86
CA TYR A 205 -24.69 -27.66 -10.02
C TYR A 205 -23.27 -27.16 -9.69
N ASP A 206 -22.72 -26.24 -10.48
CA ASP A 206 -21.41 -25.67 -10.23
C ASP A 206 -21.35 -24.83 -8.95
N LEU A 207 -22.50 -24.33 -8.45
CA LEU A 207 -22.56 -23.62 -7.18
C LEU A 207 -22.15 -24.49 -5.98
N TYR A 208 -22.42 -25.80 -6.03
CA TYR A 208 -22.08 -26.74 -4.96
C TYR A 208 -20.57 -27.00 -4.85
N LYS A 209 -19.80 -26.70 -5.91
CA LYS A 209 -18.33 -26.81 -5.92
C LYS A 209 -17.69 -25.77 -4.98
N PHE A 210 -18.34 -24.64 -4.73
CA PHE A 210 -17.81 -23.59 -3.89
C PHE A 210 -17.81 -23.98 -2.39
N PRO A 211 -16.76 -23.63 -1.63
CA PRO A 211 -16.77 -23.70 -0.18
C PRO A 211 -17.91 -22.89 0.46
N LEU A 212 -18.38 -23.33 1.62
CA LEU A 212 -19.50 -22.69 2.35
C LEU A 212 -19.28 -21.19 2.59
N HIS A 213 -18.07 -20.77 2.96
CA HIS A 213 -17.78 -19.36 3.22
C HIS A 213 -17.90 -18.48 1.97
N ILE A 214 -17.60 -19.02 0.79
CA ILE A 214 -17.78 -18.31 -0.49
C ILE A 214 -19.27 -18.17 -0.79
N LEU A 215 -20.07 -19.23 -0.60
CA LEU A 215 -21.53 -19.18 -0.76
C LEU A 215 -22.17 -18.17 0.20
N ARG A 216 -21.72 -18.12 1.46
CA ARG A 216 -22.16 -17.10 2.44
C ARG A 216 -21.80 -15.68 1.99
N HIS A 217 -20.60 -15.49 1.44
CA HIS A 217 -20.18 -14.19 0.92
C HIS A 217 -21.06 -13.73 -0.25
N TYR A 218 -21.33 -14.62 -1.21
CA TYR A 218 -22.22 -14.32 -2.32
C TYR A 218 -23.63 -13.99 -1.86
N TYR A 219 -24.20 -14.80 -0.97
CA TYR A 219 -25.53 -14.54 -0.41
C TYR A 219 -25.61 -13.20 0.33
N LYS A 220 -24.57 -12.84 1.10
CA LYS A 220 -24.51 -11.52 1.75
C LYS A 220 -24.55 -10.39 0.72
N LYS A 221 -23.78 -10.52 -0.37
CA LYS A 221 -23.74 -9.52 -1.45
C LYS A 221 -25.05 -9.42 -2.22
N THR A 222 -25.74 -10.53 -2.45
CA THR A 222 -27.07 -10.51 -3.09
C THR A 222 -28.11 -9.82 -2.23
N LEU A 223 -28.09 -10.04 -0.91
CA LEU A 223 -28.99 -9.35 0.01
C LEU A 223 -28.70 -7.85 0.12
N GLU A 224 -27.42 -7.45 0.20
CA GLU A 224 -27.02 -6.04 0.17
C GLU A 224 -27.54 -5.36 -1.09
N LYS A 225 -27.41 -6.01 -2.25
CA LYS A 225 -27.92 -5.50 -3.52
C LYS A 225 -29.45 -5.48 -3.53
N LYS A 226 -30.13 -6.56 -3.16
CA LYS A 226 -31.60 -6.62 -3.05
C LYS A 226 -32.15 -5.49 -2.18
N LYS A 227 -31.52 -5.25 -1.02
CA LYS A 227 -31.86 -4.15 -0.12
C LYS A 227 -31.73 -2.79 -0.83
N TRP A 228 -30.61 -2.55 -1.50
CA TRP A 228 -30.40 -1.31 -2.27
C TRP A 228 -31.46 -1.11 -3.37
N TYR A 229 -31.85 -2.17 -4.09
CA TYR A 229 -32.91 -2.08 -5.11
C TYR A 229 -34.27 -1.72 -4.52
N HIS A 230 -34.64 -2.28 -3.38
CA HIS A 230 -35.89 -1.95 -2.69
C HIS A 230 -35.88 -0.52 -2.12
N GLU A 231 -34.75 -0.05 -1.58
CA GLU A 231 -34.60 1.31 -1.07
C GLU A 231 -34.66 2.38 -2.19
N ASN A 232 -34.33 2.00 -3.43
CA ASN A 232 -34.25 2.90 -4.58
C ASN A 232 -35.29 2.56 -5.66
N GLU A 233 -36.42 1.95 -5.29
CA GLU A 233 -37.39 1.39 -6.23
C GLU A 233 -37.95 2.43 -7.21
N GLU A 234 -38.26 3.64 -6.74
CA GLU A 234 -38.75 4.75 -7.58
C GLU A 234 -37.71 5.20 -8.61
N LEU A 235 -36.44 5.25 -8.20
CA LEU A 235 -35.31 5.63 -9.04
C LEU A 235 -35.07 4.56 -10.12
N MET A 236 -35.22 3.28 -9.77
CA MET A 236 -35.11 2.18 -10.73
C MET A 236 -36.29 2.13 -11.70
N LYS A 237 -37.53 2.36 -11.25
CA LYS A 237 -38.70 2.50 -12.14
C LYS A 237 -38.51 3.63 -13.15
N LYS A 238 -37.94 4.76 -12.71
CA LYS A 238 -37.60 5.89 -13.58
C LYS A 238 -36.53 5.52 -14.60
N ILE A 239 -35.44 4.84 -14.19
CA ILE A 239 -34.39 4.37 -15.12
C ILE A 239 -34.94 3.36 -16.12
N GLU A 240 -35.76 2.40 -15.68
CA GLU A 240 -36.38 1.41 -16.56
C GLU A 240 -37.30 2.10 -17.58
N SER A 241 -38.14 3.06 -17.17
CA SER A 241 -38.98 3.83 -18.10
C SER A 241 -38.19 4.61 -19.15
N MET A 242 -37.01 5.12 -18.80
CA MET A 242 -36.11 5.85 -19.71
C MET A 242 -35.33 4.93 -20.66
N SER A 243 -35.32 3.62 -20.42
CA SER A 243 -34.60 2.63 -21.23
C SER A 243 -35.47 1.93 -22.28
N PHE A 244 -36.78 2.15 -22.23
CA PHE A 244 -37.77 1.60 -23.18
C PHE A 244 -38.19 2.58 -24.28
N ASP A 245 -37.65 3.82 -24.26
CA ASP A 245 -37.70 4.80 -25.36
C ASP A 245 -36.36 4.81 -26.13
#